data_AF-A0A2U2BUJ7-F1
#
_entry.id   AF-A0A2U2BUJ7-F1
#
_cell.length_a   1.000
_cell.length_b   1.000
_cell.length_c   1.000
_cell.angle_alpha   90.00
_cell.angle_beta   90.00
_cell.angle_gamma   90.00
#
_symmetry.space_group_name_H-M   'P 1'
#
loop_
_entity.id
_entity.type
_entity.pdbx_description
1 polymer ?
#
loop_
_entity_poly.entity_id
_entity_poly.type
_entity_poly.pdbx_seq_one_letter_code
_entity_poly.pdbx_strand_id
1 'polypeptide(L)'
;MESTSNPNARARLRNGVIAAAAILAVSLAVWTFGAVNAERDRARRLEEAIELSAVASVLLHDLDRERSEAVYVTADPAAAKADFNARARNTDDAIATVVDGLAPAGGAKRLLGPQDPVAEHALSALERLDGLRAAVNARSLAPDETAARYTRVIDALIADQGAMLARLSPERPDIAHALIALARLADRVGLERGLGCLGFAVHGMPPMLETLLTSAHAEQALNRSRFVEHAPPERAAMLRATIARTETPEQARARTLLAASARGAELDASLHGAWSGSMRELSADLSVLKNVYLRESLEGLVIRHRARARARLILGGGATGGAVLLLLVAMAVFRKPKPGAGGASAASEGAA
;
A
#
# COMPACT_ATOMS: atom_id res chain seq x y z
N MET A 1 21.51 -61.82 -41.69
CA MET A 1 21.99 -61.15 -40.46
C MET A 1 20.78 -60.83 -39.59
N GLU A 2 20.34 -61.79 -38.78
CA GLU A 2 19.28 -61.55 -37.81
C GLU A 2 19.85 -60.72 -36.66
N SER A 3 19.46 -59.45 -36.61
CA SER A 3 19.76 -58.57 -35.49
C SER A 3 19.04 -59.11 -34.26
N THR A 4 19.78 -59.87 -33.43
CA THR A 4 19.33 -60.32 -32.11
C THR A 4 19.19 -59.09 -31.22
N SER A 5 18.07 -58.39 -31.35
CA SER A 5 17.80 -57.22 -30.51
C SER A 5 17.69 -57.70 -29.06
N ASN A 6 18.62 -57.27 -28.21
CA ASN A 6 18.66 -57.65 -26.81
C ASN A 6 17.33 -57.22 -26.12
N PRO A 7 16.50 -58.17 -25.65
CA PRO A 7 15.19 -57.85 -25.05
C PRO A 7 15.32 -56.97 -23.80
N ASN A 8 16.46 -57.07 -23.10
CA ASN A 8 16.75 -56.25 -21.92
C ASN A 8 17.00 -54.78 -22.30
N ALA A 9 17.61 -54.52 -23.47
CA ALA A 9 17.84 -53.16 -23.95
C ALA A 9 16.52 -52.44 -24.26
N ARG A 10 15.56 -53.13 -24.92
CA ARG A 10 14.22 -52.59 -25.21
C ARG A 10 13.43 -52.30 -23.93
N ALA A 11 13.49 -53.19 -22.93
CA ALA A 11 12.82 -53.00 -21.66
C ALA A 11 13.38 -51.80 -20.87
N ARG A 12 14.72 -51.63 -20.85
CA ARG A 12 15.37 -50.48 -20.22
C ARG A 12 15.00 -49.16 -20.89
N LEU A 13 15.03 -49.10 -22.22
CA LEU A 13 14.65 -47.91 -22.98
C LEU A 13 13.19 -47.50 -22.70
N ARG A 14 12.25 -48.46 -22.74
CA ARG A 14 10.85 -48.24 -22.40
C ARG A 14 10.68 -47.63 -21.01
N ASN A 15 11.28 -48.28 -20.01
CA ASN A 15 11.14 -47.83 -18.63
C ASN A 15 11.75 -46.43 -18.44
N GLY A 16 12.86 -46.14 -19.13
CA GLY A 16 13.45 -44.80 -19.17
C GLY A 16 12.53 -43.74 -19.77
N VAL A 17 11.87 -44.03 -20.90
CA VAL A 17 10.92 -43.10 -21.54
C VAL A 17 9.70 -42.84 -20.65
N ILE A 18 9.12 -43.88 -20.05
CA ILE A 18 7.97 -43.74 -19.13
C ILE A 18 8.37 -42.92 -17.90
N ALA A 19 9.52 -43.20 -17.30
CA ALA A 19 10.02 -42.46 -16.15
C ALA A 19 10.28 -40.97 -16.50
N ALA A 20 10.92 -40.70 -17.63
CA ALA A 20 11.18 -39.33 -18.08
C ALA A 20 9.88 -38.54 -18.33
N ALA A 21 8.89 -39.16 -18.99
CA ALA A 21 7.60 -38.52 -19.23
C ALA A 21 6.82 -38.26 -17.92
N ALA A 22 6.88 -39.19 -16.96
CA ALA A 22 6.26 -38.99 -15.65
C ALA A 22 6.93 -37.85 -14.85
N ILE A 23 8.27 -37.81 -14.84
CA ILE A 23 9.03 -36.73 -14.19
C ILE A 23 8.70 -35.37 -14.82
N LEU A 24 8.62 -35.31 -16.16
CA LEU A 24 8.25 -34.08 -16.87
C LEU A 24 6.83 -33.62 -16.50
N ALA A 25 5.85 -34.53 -16.49
CA ALA A 25 4.48 -34.21 -16.12
C ALA A 25 4.37 -33.68 -14.68
N VAL A 26 5.04 -34.32 -13.72
CA VAL A 26 5.07 -33.89 -12.31
C VAL A 26 5.77 -32.54 -12.18
N SER A 27 6.92 -32.36 -12.82
CA SER A 27 7.69 -31.10 -12.76
C SER A 27 6.87 -29.92 -13.30
N LEU A 28 6.17 -30.14 -14.41
CA LEU A 28 5.30 -29.14 -15.02
C LEU A 28 4.07 -28.82 -14.14
N ALA A 29 3.49 -29.83 -13.50
CA ALA A 29 2.40 -29.65 -12.55
C ALA A 29 2.85 -28.82 -11.34
N VAL A 30 3.99 -29.16 -10.73
CA VAL A 30 4.57 -28.45 -9.59
C VAL A 30 4.89 -27.01 -9.96
N TRP A 31 5.54 -26.78 -11.10
CA TRP A 31 5.86 -25.44 -11.58
C TRP A 31 4.60 -24.59 -11.84
N THR A 32 3.59 -25.17 -12.51
CA THR A 32 2.31 -24.50 -12.77
C THR A 32 1.62 -24.13 -11.46
N PHE A 33 1.53 -25.06 -10.53
CA PHE A 33 0.90 -24.84 -9.23
C PHE A 33 1.61 -23.73 -8.45
N GLY A 34 2.95 -23.76 -8.39
CA GLY A 34 3.76 -22.71 -7.78
C GLY A 34 3.53 -21.34 -8.43
N ALA A 35 3.52 -21.28 -9.77
CA ALA A 35 3.32 -20.04 -10.50
C ALA A 35 1.89 -19.46 -10.35
N VAL A 36 0.87 -20.30 -10.22
CA VAL A 36 -0.52 -19.89 -9.94
C VAL A 36 -0.65 -19.38 -8.51
N ASN A 37 -0.09 -20.09 -7.54
CA ASN A 37 -0.14 -19.69 -6.13
C ASN A 37 0.61 -18.38 -5.89
N ALA A 38 1.76 -18.17 -6.53
CA ALA A 38 2.49 -16.92 -6.45
C ALA A 38 1.67 -15.70 -6.91
N GLU A 39 0.85 -15.83 -7.98
CA GLU A 39 -0.03 -14.74 -8.41
C GLU A 39 -1.21 -14.52 -7.45
N ARG A 40 -1.77 -15.61 -6.89
CA ARG A 40 -2.83 -15.51 -5.88
C ARG A 40 -2.32 -14.84 -4.61
N ASP A 41 -1.12 -15.18 -4.17
CA ASP A 41 -0.48 -14.59 -3.00
C ASP A 41 -0.16 -13.11 -3.23
N ARG A 42 0.27 -12.71 -4.44
CA ARG A 42 0.41 -11.29 -4.80
C ARG A 42 -0.91 -10.55 -4.72
N ALA A 43 -1.98 -11.11 -5.29
CA ALA A 43 -3.31 -10.51 -5.25
C ALA A 43 -3.80 -10.33 -3.79
N ARG A 44 -3.66 -11.36 -2.95
CA ARG A 44 -4.07 -11.29 -1.54
C ARG A 44 -3.28 -10.21 -0.77
N ARG A 45 -1.97 -10.12 -0.97
CA ARG A 45 -1.15 -9.08 -0.31
C ARG A 45 -1.53 -7.67 -0.74
N LEU A 46 -1.94 -7.47 -1.99
CA LEU A 46 -2.43 -6.17 -2.43
C LEU A 46 -3.78 -5.82 -1.78
N GLU A 47 -4.66 -6.80 -1.56
CA GLU A 47 -5.93 -6.59 -0.84
C GLU A 47 -5.69 -6.21 0.63
N GLU A 48 -4.83 -6.96 1.32
CA GLU A 48 -4.40 -6.64 2.68
C GLU A 48 -3.75 -5.23 2.76
N ALA A 49 -3.03 -4.80 1.71
CA ALA A 49 -2.41 -3.48 1.68
C ALA A 49 -3.41 -2.34 1.50
N ILE A 50 -4.53 -2.59 0.80
CA ILE A 50 -5.65 -1.63 0.70
C ILE A 50 -6.23 -1.38 2.09
N GLU A 51 -6.51 -2.45 2.84
CA GLU A 51 -7.08 -2.38 4.19
C GLU A 51 -6.13 -1.67 5.16
N LEU A 52 -4.86 -2.11 5.21
CA LEU A 52 -3.85 -1.49 6.08
C LEU A 52 -3.65 -0.01 5.76
N SER A 53 -3.62 0.35 4.47
CA SER A 53 -3.46 1.75 4.05
C SER A 53 -4.67 2.63 4.40
N ALA A 54 -5.88 2.05 4.46
CA ALA A 54 -7.06 2.77 4.92
C ALA A 54 -6.96 3.10 6.42
N VAL A 55 -6.56 2.12 7.24
CA VAL A 55 -6.33 2.33 8.69
C VAL A 55 -5.17 3.31 8.92
N ALA A 56 -4.05 3.15 8.20
CA ALA A 56 -2.92 4.10 8.28
C ALA A 56 -3.34 5.53 7.90
N SER A 57 -4.28 5.68 6.96
CA SER A 57 -4.80 7.00 6.59
C SER A 57 -5.61 7.67 7.71
N VAL A 58 -6.30 6.88 8.56
CA VAL A 58 -6.95 7.39 9.77
C VAL A 58 -5.89 7.85 10.77
N LEU A 59 -4.87 7.02 11.03
CA LEU A 59 -3.77 7.38 11.91
C LEU A 59 -3.07 8.69 11.49
N LEU A 60 -2.75 8.85 10.20
CA LEU A 60 -2.14 10.09 9.69
C LEU A 60 -3.04 11.31 9.92
N HIS A 61 -4.36 11.15 9.83
CA HIS A 61 -5.30 12.23 10.10
C HIS A 61 -5.36 12.58 11.60
N ASP A 62 -5.37 11.58 12.49
CA ASP A 62 -5.36 11.83 13.93
C ASP A 62 -4.03 12.45 14.38
N LEU A 63 -2.90 12.04 13.81
CA LEU A 63 -1.61 12.68 14.03
C LEU A 63 -1.57 14.14 13.54
N ASP A 64 -2.19 14.48 12.41
CA ASP A 64 -2.31 15.89 11.96
C ASP A 64 -3.09 16.75 12.97
N ARG A 65 -4.19 16.20 13.50
CA ARG A 65 -5.01 16.87 14.50
C ARG A 65 -4.26 17.02 15.81
N GLU A 66 -3.61 15.95 16.28
CA GLU A 66 -2.78 15.98 17.48
C GLU A 66 -1.63 16.99 17.34
N ARG A 67 -0.93 17.01 16.19
CA ARG A 67 0.10 18.02 15.87
C ARG A 67 -0.46 19.43 16.00
N SER A 68 -1.62 19.69 15.41
CA SER A 68 -2.23 21.03 15.44
C SER A 68 -2.52 21.49 16.87
N GLU A 69 -3.11 20.63 17.71
CA GLU A 69 -3.35 20.92 19.12
C GLU A 69 -2.04 21.07 19.91
N ALA A 70 -1.04 20.24 19.63
CA ALA A 70 0.27 20.33 20.30
C ALA A 70 0.97 21.67 20.01
N VAL A 71 0.89 22.15 18.77
CA VAL A 71 1.41 23.46 18.38
C VAL A 71 0.63 24.57 19.07
N TYR A 72 -0.71 24.46 19.17
CA TYR A 72 -1.53 25.43 19.90
C TYR A 72 -1.16 25.50 21.39
N VAL A 73 -1.07 24.35 22.07
CA VAL A 73 -0.72 24.24 23.50
C VAL A 73 0.68 24.79 23.81
N THR A 74 1.62 24.67 22.88
CA THR A 74 2.98 25.19 23.04
C THR A 74 3.12 26.65 22.65
N ALA A 75 2.27 27.16 21.74
CA ALA A 75 2.26 28.57 21.33
C ALA A 75 1.54 29.48 22.32
N ASP A 76 0.49 29.00 22.98
CA ASP A 76 -0.32 29.78 23.91
C ASP A 76 -0.18 29.25 25.35
N PRO A 77 0.46 30.01 26.26
CA PRO A 77 0.57 29.66 27.67
C PRO A 77 -0.79 29.56 28.40
N ALA A 78 -1.86 30.15 27.88
CA ALA A 78 -3.20 30.01 28.44
C ALA A 78 -3.97 28.80 27.91
N ALA A 79 -3.53 28.18 26.81
CA ALA A 79 -4.22 27.06 26.18
C ALA A 79 -4.38 25.86 27.13
N ALA A 80 -5.60 25.33 27.19
CA ALA A 80 -5.91 24.15 27.98
C ALA A 80 -5.31 22.88 27.35
N LYS A 81 -4.76 21.99 28.18
CA LYS A 81 -4.17 20.72 27.72
C LYS A 81 -5.21 19.60 27.52
N ALA A 82 -6.46 19.83 27.91
CA ALA A 82 -7.52 18.82 27.89
C ALA A 82 -7.80 18.31 26.47
N ASP A 83 -7.90 19.22 25.50
CA ASP A 83 -8.16 18.88 24.10
C ASP A 83 -6.98 18.14 23.47
N PHE A 84 -5.75 18.60 23.71
CA PHE A 84 -4.52 17.89 23.30
C PHE A 84 -4.50 16.46 23.86
N ASN A 85 -4.73 16.28 25.17
CA ASN A 85 -4.74 14.95 25.78
C ASN A 85 -5.88 14.07 25.26
N ALA A 86 -7.02 14.66 24.88
CA ALA A 86 -8.10 13.93 24.22
C ALA A 86 -7.71 13.48 22.80
N ARG A 87 -7.01 14.33 22.03
CA ARG A 87 -6.47 13.93 20.72
C ARG A 87 -5.43 12.82 20.85
N ALA A 88 -4.51 12.92 21.80
CA ALA A 88 -3.50 11.90 22.03
C ALA A 88 -4.12 10.51 22.25
N ARG A 89 -5.18 10.42 23.07
CA ARG A 89 -5.91 9.15 23.28
C ARG A 89 -6.55 8.62 22.00
N ASN A 90 -7.19 9.48 21.20
CA ASN A 90 -7.76 9.05 19.93
C ASN A 90 -6.68 8.53 18.96
N THR A 91 -5.52 9.19 18.93
CA THR A 91 -4.36 8.72 18.17
C THR A 91 -3.88 7.36 18.68
N ASP A 92 -3.88 7.13 20.00
CA ASP A 92 -3.48 5.83 20.58
C ASP A 92 -4.41 4.70 20.13
N ASP A 93 -5.72 4.94 20.05
CA ASP A 93 -6.68 3.98 19.52
C ASP A 93 -6.39 3.66 18.03
N ALA A 94 -6.04 4.68 17.24
CA ALA A 94 -5.65 4.52 15.84
C ALA A 94 -4.31 3.77 15.70
N ILE A 95 -3.33 4.06 16.57
CA ILE A 95 -2.05 3.35 16.64
C ILE A 95 -2.30 1.88 16.96
N ALA A 96 -3.10 1.57 17.98
CA ALA A 96 -3.43 0.19 18.34
C ALA A 96 -4.02 -0.57 17.15
N THR A 97 -4.94 0.07 16.40
CA THR A 97 -5.54 -0.53 15.21
C THR A 97 -4.50 -0.81 14.10
N VAL A 98 -3.56 0.11 13.88
CA VAL A 98 -2.47 -0.11 12.91
C VAL A 98 -1.52 -1.21 13.38
N VAL A 99 -1.12 -1.20 14.66
CA VAL A 99 -0.22 -2.19 15.26
C VAL A 99 -0.84 -3.59 15.20
N ASP A 100 -2.12 -3.72 15.49
CA ASP A 100 -2.84 -4.99 15.38
C ASP A 100 -2.89 -5.48 13.93
N GLY A 101 -3.11 -4.58 12.96
CA GLY A 101 -2.99 -4.90 11.53
C GLY A 101 -1.56 -5.30 11.12
N LEU A 102 -0.55 -4.78 11.82
CA LEU A 102 0.86 -5.13 11.63
C LEU A 102 1.29 -6.42 12.35
N ALA A 103 0.50 -6.93 13.29
CA ALA A 103 0.88 -8.07 14.09
C ALA A 103 1.06 -9.36 13.24
N PRO A 104 1.86 -10.35 13.69
CA PRO A 104 2.05 -11.62 13.00
C PRO A 104 0.75 -12.38 12.69
N ALA A 105 -0.23 -12.29 13.60
CA ALA A 105 -1.57 -12.82 13.40
C ALA A 105 -2.44 -11.93 12.49
N GLY A 106 -2.17 -10.62 12.46
CA GLY A 106 -2.92 -9.56 11.78
C GLY A 106 -2.65 -9.38 10.27
N GLY A 107 -1.75 -10.17 9.68
CA GLY A 107 -1.57 -10.20 8.22
C GLY A 107 -0.32 -9.50 7.69
N ALA A 108 0.29 -8.54 8.40
CA ALA A 108 1.47 -7.86 7.84
C ALA A 108 2.72 -8.73 7.67
N LYS A 109 2.91 -9.80 8.45
CA LYS A 109 3.95 -10.82 8.14
C LYS A 109 3.72 -11.46 6.77
N ARG A 110 2.46 -11.59 6.32
CA ARG A 110 2.14 -12.04 4.95
C ARG A 110 2.39 -10.94 3.94
N LEU A 111 2.05 -9.70 4.28
CA LEU A 111 2.23 -8.53 3.41
C LEU A 111 3.69 -8.27 3.04
N LEU A 112 4.53 -8.19 4.08
CA LEU A 112 5.87 -7.61 4.05
C LEU A 112 6.98 -8.65 4.31
N GLY A 113 6.63 -9.75 4.98
CA GLY A 113 7.55 -10.79 5.43
C GLY A 113 7.84 -10.70 6.93
N PRO A 114 8.44 -11.75 7.53
CA PRO A 114 8.63 -11.86 8.98
C PRO A 114 9.64 -10.90 9.63
N GLN A 115 10.43 -10.15 8.85
CA GLN A 115 11.47 -9.21 9.32
C GLN A 115 11.53 -8.01 8.36
N ASP A 116 10.41 -7.32 8.19
CA ASP A 116 10.38 -6.18 7.28
C ASP A 116 10.84 -4.90 7.98
N PRO A 117 11.96 -4.29 7.55
CA PRO A 117 12.48 -3.06 8.15
C PRO A 117 11.48 -1.89 8.05
N VAL A 118 10.53 -1.93 7.12
CA VAL A 118 9.48 -0.89 6.98
C VAL A 118 8.55 -0.88 8.19
N ALA A 119 8.14 -2.06 8.67
CA ALA A 119 7.25 -2.15 9.82
C ALA A 119 7.98 -1.74 11.11
N GLU A 120 9.23 -2.15 11.27
CA GLU A 120 10.06 -1.78 12.43
C GLU A 120 10.33 -0.27 12.49
N HIS A 121 10.62 0.35 11.34
CA HIS A 121 10.84 1.80 11.26
C HIS A 121 9.56 2.58 11.60
N ALA A 122 8.39 2.14 11.11
CA ALA A 122 7.11 2.76 11.43
C ALA A 122 6.79 2.67 12.93
N LEU A 123 6.99 1.49 13.54
CA LEU A 123 6.78 1.29 14.98
C LEU A 123 7.74 2.15 15.80
N SER A 124 9.02 2.19 15.44
CA SER A 124 10.01 3.05 16.09
C SER A 124 9.67 4.54 15.96
N ALA A 125 9.06 4.95 14.84
CA ALA A 125 8.58 6.31 14.69
C ALA A 125 7.46 6.65 15.69
N LEU A 126 6.54 5.72 15.92
CA LEU A 126 5.41 5.86 16.85
C LEU A 126 5.84 5.82 18.33
N GLU A 127 6.83 5.00 18.68
CA GLU A 127 7.38 4.93 20.05
C GLU A 127 7.92 6.27 20.56
N ARG A 128 8.29 7.19 19.65
CA ARG A 128 8.77 8.53 20.00
C ARG A 128 7.65 9.49 20.43
N LEU A 129 6.38 9.14 20.20
CA LEU A 129 5.24 10.02 20.49
C LEU A 129 5.09 10.29 21.98
N ASP A 130 5.30 9.32 22.85
CA ASP A 130 5.13 9.51 24.30
C ASP A 130 6.09 10.56 24.86
N GLY A 131 7.36 10.49 24.46
CA GLY A 131 8.35 11.50 24.83
C GLY A 131 8.01 12.89 24.27
N LEU A 132 7.50 12.95 23.04
CA LEU A 132 7.04 14.20 22.42
C LEU A 132 5.83 14.78 23.16
N ARG A 133 4.83 13.95 23.49
CA ARG A 133 3.63 14.34 24.23
C ARG A 133 3.95 14.82 25.63
N ALA A 134 4.88 14.16 26.33
CA ALA A 134 5.36 14.59 27.62
C ALA A 134 6.00 15.99 27.54
N ALA A 135 6.81 16.24 26.51
CA ALA A 135 7.45 17.53 26.29
C ALA A 135 6.43 18.64 25.95
N VAL A 136 5.40 18.34 25.15
CA VAL A 136 4.27 19.26 24.89
C VAL A 136 3.51 19.56 26.17
N ASN A 137 3.18 18.53 26.96
CA ASN A 137 2.50 18.68 28.24
C ASN A 137 3.35 19.48 29.25
N ALA A 138 4.67 19.36 29.23
CA ALA A 138 5.59 20.16 30.03
C ALA A 138 5.80 21.58 29.45
N ARG A 139 5.35 21.84 28.22
CA ARG A 139 5.69 23.04 27.42
C ARG A 139 7.19 23.31 27.35
N SER A 140 7.97 22.24 27.26
CA SER A 140 9.43 22.32 27.18
C SER A 140 9.95 22.47 25.75
N LEU A 141 9.05 22.51 24.76
CA LEU A 141 9.36 22.69 23.34
C LEU A 141 8.77 23.99 22.83
N ALA A 142 9.49 24.64 21.92
CA ALA A 142 8.94 25.74 21.15
C ALA A 142 7.88 25.22 20.14
N PRO A 143 6.94 26.08 19.70
CA PRO A 143 5.88 25.69 18.76
C PRO A 143 6.39 25.14 17.42
N ASP A 144 7.41 25.79 16.86
CA ASP A 144 8.07 25.39 15.62
C ASP A 144 8.78 24.03 15.76
N GLU A 145 9.47 23.84 16.89
CA GLU A 145 10.11 22.56 17.21
C GLU A 145 9.08 21.44 17.37
N THR A 146 7.95 21.74 18.03
CA THR A 146 6.83 20.81 18.20
C THR A 146 6.27 20.37 16.84
N ALA A 147 5.97 21.34 15.97
CA ALA A 147 5.48 21.05 14.62
C ALA A 147 6.47 20.22 13.80
N ALA A 148 7.77 20.55 13.87
CA ALA A 148 8.82 19.83 13.15
C ALA A 148 8.99 18.40 13.66
N ARG A 149 8.90 18.16 14.97
CA ARG A 149 8.99 16.82 15.57
C ARG A 149 7.81 15.94 15.15
N TYR A 150 6.57 16.44 15.23
CA TYR A 150 5.40 15.70 14.73
C TYR A 150 5.47 15.44 13.22
N THR A 151 5.86 16.45 12.44
CA THR A 151 6.00 16.33 10.99
C THR A 151 7.01 15.25 10.61
N ARG A 152 8.13 15.11 11.34
CA ARG A 152 9.09 14.01 11.14
C ARG A 152 8.50 12.63 11.42
N VAL A 153 7.60 12.50 12.40
CA VAL A 153 6.89 11.23 12.66
C VAL A 153 5.95 10.91 11.50
N ILE A 154 5.14 11.89 11.09
CA ILE A 154 4.19 11.75 9.96
C ILE A 154 4.93 11.41 8.65
N ASP A 155 6.03 12.11 8.36
CA ASP A 155 6.83 11.88 7.15
C ASP A 155 7.47 10.49 7.12
N ALA A 156 7.89 9.96 8.27
CA ALA A 156 8.41 8.61 8.39
C ALA A 156 7.32 7.58 8.04
N LEU A 157 6.11 7.73 8.60
CA LEU A 157 4.98 6.85 8.31
C LEU A 157 4.56 6.90 6.84
N ILE A 158 4.54 8.09 6.23
CA ILE A 158 4.25 8.25 4.80
C ILE A 158 5.33 7.57 3.95
N ALA A 159 6.62 7.72 4.32
CA ALA A 159 7.72 7.08 3.61
C ALA A 159 7.63 5.55 3.69
N ASP A 160 7.30 5.01 4.86
CA ASP A 160 7.14 3.57 5.09
C ASP A 160 5.96 3.00 4.29
N GLN A 161 4.81 3.68 4.29
CA GLN A 161 3.69 3.33 3.43
C GLN A 161 4.10 3.30 1.95
N GLY A 162 4.88 4.30 1.52
CA GLY A 162 5.45 4.37 0.19
C GLY A 162 6.36 3.19 -0.16
N ALA A 163 7.28 2.85 0.73
CA ALA A 163 8.21 1.74 0.56
C ALA A 163 7.48 0.39 0.49
N MET A 164 6.47 0.19 1.34
CA MET A 164 5.58 -0.97 1.28
C MET A 164 4.90 -1.07 -0.09
N LEU A 165 4.28 0.01 -0.57
CA LEU A 165 3.58 0.01 -1.85
C LEU A 165 4.53 -0.29 -3.01
N ALA A 166 5.72 0.34 -3.04
CA ALA A 166 6.72 0.10 -4.08
C ALA A 166 7.14 -1.39 -4.17
N ARG A 167 7.25 -2.06 -3.02
CA ARG A 167 7.58 -3.50 -2.96
C ARG A 167 6.44 -4.41 -3.39
N LEU A 168 5.20 -4.01 -3.11
CA LEU A 168 4.01 -4.78 -3.49
C LEU A 168 3.64 -4.61 -4.96
N SER A 169 4.00 -3.48 -5.57
CA SER A 169 3.74 -3.19 -6.98
C SER A 169 5.00 -2.82 -7.76
N PRO A 170 6.02 -3.70 -7.81
CA PRO A 170 7.29 -3.39 -8.49
C PRO A 170 7.11 -3.15 -9.99
N GLU A 171 6.04 -3.65 -10.61
CA GLU A 171 5.71 -3.35 -12.02
C GLU A 171 5.15 -1.92 -12.24
N ARG A 172 4.80 -1.21 -11.17
CA ARG A 172 4.15 0.10 -11.18
C ARG A 172 4.67 1.00 -10.05
N PRO A 173 5.97 1.38 -10.09
CA PRO A 173 6.58 2.24 -9.08
C PRO A 173 5.94 3.64 -9.03
N ASP A 174 5.33 4.08 -10.13
CA ASP A 174 4.60 5.33 -10.25
C ASP A 174 3.45 5.45 -9.24
N ILE A 175 2.78 4.35 -8.90
CA ILE A 175 1.69 4.32 -7.91
C ILE A 175 2.21 4.76 -6.54
N ALA A 176 3.35 4.20 -6.10
CA ALA A 176 3.94 4.53 -4.81
C ALA A 176 4.39 5.99 -4.77
N HIS A 177 5.08 6.48 -5.82
CA HIS A 177 5.52 7.87 -5.88
C HIS A 177 4.36 8.87 -5.86
N ALA A 178 3.32 8.62 -6.65
CA ALA A 178 2.13 9.46 -6.66
C ALA A 178 1.42 9.46 -5.29
N LEU A 179 1.25 8.29 -4.65
CA LEU A 179 0.60 8.22 -3.35
C LEU A 179 1.39 8.92 -2.24
N ILE A 180 2.71 8.78 -2.21
CA ILE A 180 3.59 9.51 -1.27
C ILE A 180 3.42 11.02 -1.48
N ALA A 181 3.48 11.47 -2.73
CA ALA A 181 3.32 12.89 -3.06
C ALA A 181 1.96 13.42 -2.62
N LEU A 182 0.87 12.68 -2.87
CA LEU A 182 -0.46 13.07 -2.45
C LEU A 182 -0.64 13.06 -0.93
N ALA A 183 -0.06 12.08 -0.23
CA ALA A 183 -0.08 12.02 1.23
C ALA A 183 0.67 13.20 1.86
N ARG A 184 1.85 13.54 1.34
CA ARG A 184 2.62 14.72 1.78
C ARG A 184 1.89 16.02 1.48
N LEU A 185 1.27 16.14 0.31
CA LEU A 185 0.44 17.29 -0.02
C LEU A 185 -0.70 17.45 0.99
N ALA A 186 -1.45 16.38 1.27
CA ALA A 186 -2.54 16.40 2.24
C ALA A 186 -2.05 16.77 3.65
N ASP A 187 -0.91 16.24 4.08
CA ASP A 187 -0.32 16.56 5.38
C ASP A 187 0.10 18.05 5.47
N ARG A 188 0.72 18.60 4.42
CA ARG A 188 1.15 20.02 4.41
C ARG A 188 -0.05 20.98 4.33
N VAL A 189 -1.16 20.57 3.73
CA VAL A 189 -2.45 21.29 3.81
C VAL A 189 -3.02 21.22 5.23
N GLY A 190 -2.94 20.06 5.90
CA GLY A 190 -3.32 19.90 7.30
C GLY A 190 -2.51 20.81 8.23
N LEU A 191 -1.19 20.87 8.03
CA LEU A 191 -0.29 21.76 8.76
C LEU A 191 -0.67 23.23 8.55
N GLU A 192 -0.85 23.66 7.30
CA GLU A 192 -1.30 25.02 6.98
C GLU A 192 -2.60 25.34 7.73
N ARG A 193 -3.61 24.46 7.64
CA ARG A 193 -4.90 24.63 8.31
C ARG A 193 -4.73 24.89 9.81
N GLY A 194 -3.96 24.04 10.48
CA GLY A 194 -3.68 24.14 11.91
C GLY A 194 -3.02 25.47 12.28
N LEU A 195 -1.98 25.85 11.54
CA LEU A 195 -1.24 27.11 11.76
C LEU A 195 -2.13 28.34 11.55
N GLY A 196 -2.94 28.37 10.51
CA GLY A 196 -3.83 29.50 10.28
C GLY A 196 -4.95 29.58 11.34
N CYS A 197 -5.53 28.46 11.77
CA CYS A 197 -6.50 28.45 12.86
C CYS A 197 -5.89 29.00 14.15
N LEU A 198 -4.66 28.58 14.49
CA LEU A 198 -3.91 29.13 15.62
C LEU A 198 -3.69 30.64 15.45
N GLY A 199 -3.17 31.09 14.30
CA GLY A 199 -2.91 32.51 14.05
C GLY A 199 -4.16 33.38 14.26
N PHE A 200 -5.33 32.93 13.77
CA PHE A 200 -6.59 33.61 14.03
C PHE A 200 -7.01 33.57 15.51
N ALA A 201 -6.80 32.45 16.21
CA ALA A 201 -7.18 32.31 17.62
C ALA A 201 -6.36 33.21 18.55
N VAL A 202 -5.08 33.44 18.23
CA VAL A 202 -4.19 34.32 19.01
C VAL A 202 -4.05 35.72 18.42
N HIS A 203 -4.89 36.08 17.44
CA HIS A 203 -4.92 37.38 16.77
C HIS A 203 -3.59 37.82 16.13
N GLY A 204 -2.76 36.88 15.70
CA GLY A 204 -1.52 37.14 14.98
C GLY A 204 -0.71 35.87 14.72
N MET A 205 0.18 35.91 13.73
CA MET A 205 1.11 34.82 13.45
C MET A 205 2.46 35.11 14.11
N PRO A 206 2.91 34.32 15.11
CA PRO A 206 4.28 34.42 15.61
C PRO A 206 5.30 34.26 14.46
N PRO A 207 6.42 35.02 14.42
CA PRO A 207 7.39 34.94 13.31
C PRO A 207 7.92 33.53 13.01
N MET A 208 8.13 32.73 14.07
CA MET A 208 8.54 31.32 13.92
C MET A 208 7.51 30.46 13.18
N LEU A 209 6.21 30.75 13.33
CA LEU A 209 5.14 30.03 12.66
C LEU A 209 4.92 30.52 11.22
N GLU A 210 5.26 31.78 10.90
CA GLU A 210 5.29 32.27 9.51
C GLU A 210 6.30 31.48 8.66
N THR A 211 7.49 31.23 9.20
CA THR A 211 8.52 30.43 8.51
C THR A 211 7.98 29.04 8.19
N LEU A 212 7.34 28.40 9.17
CA LEU A 212 6.75 27.07 9.02
C LEU A 212 5.59 27.06 8.01
N LEU A 213 4.72 28.08 8.02
CA LEU A 213 3.64 28.25 7.05
C LEU A 213 4.20 28.40 5.63
N THR A 214 5.24 29.24 5.46
CA THR A 214 5.91 29.44 4.17
C THR A 214 6.53 28.14 3.65
N SER A 215 7.22 27.39 4.52
CA SER A 215 7.75 26.07 4.17
C SER A 215 6.65 25.08 3.78
N ALA A 216 5.51 25.09 4.49
CA ALA A 216 4.37 24.24 4.16
C ALA A 216 3.84 24.54 2.75
N HIS A 217 3.69 25.80 2.35
CA HIS A 217 3.27 26.18 1.00
C HIS A 217 4.24 25.72 -0.09
N ALA A 218 5.55 25.90 0.14
CA ALA A 218 6.56 25.43 -0.81
C ALA A 218 6.50 23.91 -1.00
N GLU A 219 6.36 23.16 0.10
CA GLU A 219 6.19 21.71 0.06
C GLU A 219 4.86 21.28 -0.60
N GLN A 220 3.77 22.01 -0.42
CA GLN A 220 2.53 21.73 -1.15
C GLN A 220 2.74 21.85 -2.67
N ALA A 221 3.38 22.92 -3.14
CA ALA A 221 3.66 23.11 -4.57
C ALA A 221 4.54 21.98 -5.14
N LEU A 222 5.61 21.61 -4.41
CA LEU A 222 6.50 20.51 -4.78
C LEU A 222 5.76 19.18 -4.89
N ASN A 223 5.00 18.81 -3.85
CA ASN A 223 4.32 17.53 -3.80
C ASN A 223 3.12 17.47 -4.77
N ARG A 224 2.46 18.59 -5.05
CA ARG A 224 1.50 18.70 -6.15
C ARG A 224 2.16 18.40 -7.50
N SER A 225 3.33 18.98 -7.78
CA SER A 225 4.07 18.72 -9.03
C SER A 225 4.44 17.25 -9.17
N ARG A 226 4.99 16.64 -8.11
CA ARG A 226 5.34 15.21 -8.09
C ARG A 226 4.15 14.29 -8.29
N PHE A 227 2.99 14.64 -7.72
CA PHE A 227 1.77 13.88 -7.98
C PHE A 227 1.39 13.95 -9.46
N VAL A 228 1.38 15.15 -10.06
CA VAL A 228 1.03 15.33 -11.48
C VAL A 228 2.01 14.60 -12.41
N GLU A 229 3.29 14.51 -12.03
CA GLU A 229 4.32 13.79 -12.79
C GLU A 229 4.08 12.27 -12.85
N HIS A 230 3.61 11.67 -11.75
CA HIS A 230 3.49 10.21 -11.65
C HIS A 230 2.05 9.69 -11.78
N ALA A 231 1.04 10.51 -11.53
CA ALA A 231 -0.35 10.09 -11.60
C ALA A 231 -0.88 10.08 -13.05
N PRO A 232 -1.87 9.23 -13.36
CA PRO A 232 -2.60 9.31 -14.63
C PRO A 232 -3.19 10.72 -14.88
N PRO A 233 -3.28 11.18 -16.14
CA PRO A 233 -3.78 12.52 -16.47
C PRO A 233 -5.15 12.85 -15.87
N GLU A 234 -6.03 11.87 -15.78
CA GLU A 234 -7.37 11.99 -15.19
C GLU A 234 -7.28 12.31 -13.69
N ARG A 235 -6.36 11.65 -12.98
CA ARG A 235 -6.14 11.88 -11.54
C ARG A 235 -5.45 13.20 -11.29
N ALA A 236 -4.51 13.60 -12.14
CA ALA A 236 -3.92 14.94 -12.11
C ALA A 236 -4.98 16.04 -12.35
N ALA A 237 -5.94 15.80 -13.24
CA ALA A 237 -7.06 16.71 -13.46
C ALA A 237 -7.99 16.80 -12.25
N MET A 238 -8.31 15.67 -11.60
CA MET A 238 -9.08 15.65 -10.35
C MET A 238 -8.40 16.42 -9.22
N LEU A 239 -7.07 16.29 -9.07
CA LEU A 239 -6.32 17.08 -8.09
C LEU A 239 -6.44 18.58 -8.39
N ARG A 240 -6.24 18.99 -9.65
CA ARG A 240 -6.38 20.41 -10.04
C ARG A 240 -7.78 20.94 -9.74
N ALA A 241 -8.82 20.18 -10.05
CA ALA A 241 -10.21 20.56 -9.77
C ALA A 241 -10.48 20.67 -8.26
N THR A 242 -9.94 19.73 -7.47
CA THR A 242 -10.04 19.73 -6.00
C THR A 242 -9.45 21.02 -5.41
N ILE A 243 -8.23 21.36 -5.82
CA ILE A 243 -7.55 22.58 -5.36
C ILE A 243 -8.32 23.83 -5.80
N ALA A 244 -8.67 23.93 -7.08
CA ALA A 244 -9.35 25.10 -7.64
C ALA A 244 -10.69 25.40 -6.99
N ARG A 245 -11.43 24.37 -6.53
CA ARG A 245 -12.70 24.56 -5.81
C ARG A 245 -12.52 25.23 -4.44
N THR A 246 -11.36 25.05 -3.82
CA THR A 246 -11.08 25.50 -2.45
C THR A 246 -10.22 26.76 -2.38
N GLU A 247 -9.55 27.13 -3.48
CA GLU A 247 -8.79 28.38 -3.62
C GLU A 247 -9.73 29.57 -3.87
N THR A 248 -10.47 29.98 -2.83
CA THR A 248 -11.33 31.16 -2.92
C THR A 248 -10.55 32.47 -2.72
N PRO A 249 -11.06 33.63 -3.21
CA PRO A 249 -10.45 34.93 -2.94
C PRO A 249 -10.29 35.22 -1.44
N GLU A 250 -11.24 34.79 -0.61
CA GLU A 250 -11.19 34.93 0.84
C GLU A 250 -10.06 34.10 1.46
N GLN A 251 -9.83 32.87 0.96
CA GLN A 251 -8.71 32.05 1.41
C GLN A 251 -7.37 32.69 1.02
N ALA A 252 -7.24 33.21 -0.20
CA ALA A 252 -6.03 33.92 -0.63
C ALA A 252 -5.78 35.20 0.18
N ARG A 253 -6.84 35.96 0.49
CA ARG A 253 -6.79 37.11 1.38
C ARG A 253 -6.37 36.71 2.80
N ALA A 254 -6.93 35.61 3.33
CA ALA A 254 -6.58 35.07 4.64
C ALA A 254 -5.10 34.65 4.70
N ARG A 255 -4.57 33.93 3.69
CA ARG A 255 -3.13 33.60 3.59
C ARG A 255 -2.25 34.85 3.65
N THR A 256 -2.61 35.86 2.86
CA THR A 256 -1.87 37.12 2.78
C THR A 256 -1.85 37.85 4.13
N LEU A 257 -3.00 37.92 4.81
CA LEU A 257 -3.11 38.57 6.11
C LEU A 257 -2.40 37.77 7.22
N LEU A 258 -2.50 36.43 7.21
CA LEU A 258 -1.75 35.56 8.12
C LEU A 258 -0.24 35.80 8.01
N ALA A 259 0.30 35.83 6.79
CA ALA A 259 1.71 36.14 6.57
C ALA A 259 2.07 37.59 6.98
N ALA A 260 1.21 38.56 6.69
CA ALA A 260 1.44 39.95 7.07
C ALA A 260 1.38 40.17 8.59
N SER A 261 0.57 39.39 9.31
CA SER A 261 0.41 39.53 10.77
C SER A 261 1.68 39.21 11.55
N ALA A 262 2.59 38.41 10.99
CA ALA A 262 3.92 38.20 11.54
C ALA A 262 4.78 39.48 11.61
N ARG A 263 4.40 40.50 10.83
CA ARG A 263 5.01 41.83 10.81
C ARG A 263 4.15 42.89 11.49
N GLY A 264 3.17 42.47 12.30
CA GLY A 264 2.31 43.37 13.07
C GLY A 264 1.06 43.87 12.33
N ALA A 265 0.73 43.34 11.15
CA ALA A 265 -0.56 43.62 10.52
C ALA A 265 -1.71 43.00 11.33
N GLU A 266 -2.84 43.70 11.41
CA GLU A 266 -4.03 43.22 12.10
C GLU A 266 -4.69 42.06 11.32
N LEU A 267 -5.06 40.99 12.02
CA LEU A 267 -5.84 39.90 11.45
C LEU A 267 -7.33 40.22 11.48
N ASP A 268 -7.97 40.18 10.31
CA ASP A 268 -9.41 40.26 10.18
C ASP A 268 -10.06 38.96 10.70
N ALA A 269 -10.58 38.99 11.93
CA ALA A 269 -11.20 37.84 12.59
C ALA A 269 -12.39 37.27 11.80
N SER A 270 -13.03 38.06 10.94
CA SER A 270 -14.14 37.57 10.09
C SER A 270 -13.69 36.51 9.08
N LEU A 271 -12.39 36.48 8.74
CA LEU A 271 -11.81 35.51 7.82
C LEU A 271 -11.56 34.13 8.45
N HIS A 272 -11.63 34.00 9.78
CA HIS A 272 -11.40 32.73 10.46
C HIS A 272 -12.36 31.64 9.98
N GLY A 273 -13.65 31.97 9.84
CA GLY A 273 -14.67 31.03 9.36
C GLY A 273 -14.38 30.56 7.94
N ALA A 274 -14.06 31.49 7.03
CA ALA A 274 -13.73 31.18 5.64
C ALA A 274 -12.44 30.33 5.53
N TRP A 275 -11.42 30.65 6.33
CA TRP A 275 -10.19 29.86 6.43
C TRP A 275 -10.43 28.43 6.90
N SER A 276 -11.06 28.29 8.08
CA SER A 276 -11.29 27.00 8.72
C SER A 276 -12.21 26.11 7.88
N GLY A 277 -13.23 26.69 7.23
CA GLY A 277 -14.11 25.99 6.30
C GLY A 277 -13.39 25.47 5.06
N SER A 278 -12.80 26.38 4.27
CA SER A 278 -12.13 26.02 3.00
C SER A 278 -10.98 25.03 3.18
N MET A 279 -10.15 25.20 4.22
CA MET A 279 -9.03 24.30 4.49
C MET A 279 -9.49 22.92 4.98
N ARG A 280 -10.61 22.85 5.71
CA ARG A 280 -11.21 21.57 6.12
C ARG A 280 -11.77 20.82 4.92
N GLU A 281 -12.47 21.51 4.03
CA GLU A 281 -12.97 20.94 2.77
C GLU A 281 -11.82 20.43 1.90
N LEU A 282 -10.77 21.23 1.69
CA LEU A 282 -9.59 20.80 0.92
C LEU A 282 -8.93 19.56 1.54
N SER A 283 -8.72 19.55 2.85
CA SER A 283 -8.11 18.40 3.55
C SER A 283 -8.96 17.13 3.40
N ALA A 284 -10.29 17.25 3.52
CA ALA A 284 -11.22 16.15 3.34
C ALA A 284 -11.19 15.63 1.89
N ASP A 285 -11.26 16.52 0.91
CA ASP A 285 -11.23 16.16 -0.51
C ASP A 285 -9.91 15.50 -0.92
N LEU A 286 -8.78 15.99 -0.42
CA LEU A 286 -7.47 15.35 -0.64
C LEU A 286 -7.39 13.95 -0.02
N SER A 287 -7.98 13.77 1.17
CA SER A 287 -8.07 12.46 1.82
C SER A 287 -8.91 11.49 0.99
N VAL A 288 -10.06 11.94 0.48
CA VAL A 288 -10.91 11.16 -0.42
C VAL A 288 -10.16 10.81 -1.70
N LEU A 289 -9.54 11.79 -2.36
CA LEU A 289 -8.77 11.57 -3.59
C LEU A 289 -7.66 10.55 -3.37
N LYS A 290 -6.93 10.64 -2.24
CA LYS A 290 -5.89 9.69 -1.86
C LYS A 290 -6.44 8.28 -1.73
N ASN A 291 -7.50 8.11 -0.96
CA ASN A 291 -8.09 6.78 -0.69
C ASN A 291 -8.67 6.16 -1.97
N VAL A 292 -9.35 6.94 -2.80
CA VAL A 292 -9.88 6.49 -4.09
C VAL A 292 -8.73 6.09 -5.02
N TYR A 293 -7.71 6.94 -5.18
CA TYR A 293 -6.59 6.67 -6.06
C TYR A 293 -5.80 5.42 -5.63
N LEU A 294 -5.52 5.28 -4.34
CA LEU A 294 -4.90 4.10 -3.74
C LEU A 294 -5.71 2.84 -4.07
N ARG A 295 -7.00 2.85 -3.72
CA ARG A 295 -7.87 1.69 -3.85
C ARG A 295 -7.96 1.23 -5.29
N GLU A 296 -8.27 2.13 -6.22
CA GLU A 296 -8.40 1.76 -7.63
C GLU A 296 -7.07 1.26 -8.24
N SER A 297 -5.95 1.89 -7.87
CA SER A 297 -4.63 1.50 -8.38
C SER A 297 -4.26 0.09 -7.94
N LEU A 298 -4.53 -0.25 -6.68
CA LEU A 298 -4.26 -1.57 -6.13
C LEU A 298 -5.29 -2.62 -6.58
N GLU A 299 -6.60 -2.30 -6.62
CA GLU A 299 -7.64 -3.19 -7.16
C GLU A 299 -7.37 -3.55 -8.63
N GLY A 300 -6.90 -2.58 -9.43
CA GLY A 300 -6.46 -2.84 -10.80
C GLY A 300 -5.32 -3.85 -10.89
N LEU A 301 -4.37 -3.82 -9.94
CA LEU A 301 -3.31 -4.83 -9.83
C LEU A 301 -3.84 -6.19 -9.38
N VAL A 302 -4.73 -6.22 -8.38
CA VAL A 302 -5.39 -7.45 -7.90
C VAL A 302 -6.09 -8.17 -9.05
N ILE A 303 -6.86 -7.45 -9.85
CA ILE A 303 -7.55 -7.99 -11.04
C ILE A 303 -6.55 -8.58 -12.03
N ARG A 304 -5.44 -7.86 -12.32
CA ARG A 304 -4.38 -8.34 -13.23
C ARG A 304 -3.72 -9.63 -12.73
N HIS A 305 -3.35 -9.70 -11.46
CA HIS A 305 -2.74 -10.91 -10.88
C HIS A 305 -3.71 -12.09 -10.88
N ARG A 306 -4.99 -11.88 -10.56
CA ARG A 306 -6.03 -12.93 -10.67
C ARG A 306 -6.20 -13.42 -12.10
N ALA A 307 -6.19 -12.53 -13.09
CA ALA A 307 -6.25 -12.91 -14.50
C ALA A 307 -5.02 -13.72 -14.92
N ARG A 308 -3.80 -13.30 -14.52
CA ARG A 308 -2.56 -14.06 -14.77
C ARG A 308 -2.60 -15.45 -14.12
N ALA A 309 -3.09 -15.56 -12.89
CA ALA A 309 -3.26 -16.84 -12.21
C ALA A 309 -4.18 -17.79 -12.99
N ARG A 310 -5.32 -17.30 -13.49
CA ARG A 310 -6.25 -18.07 -14.32
C ARG A 310 -5.61 -18.51 -15.64
N ALA A 311 -4.95 -17.58 -16.34
CA ALA A 311 -4.27 -17.89 -17.60
C ALA A 311 -3.18 -18.97 -17.42
N ARG A 312 -2.36 -18.87 -16.36
CA ARG A 312 -1.35 -19.88 -16.03
C ARG A 312 -1.95 -21.23 -15.69
N LEU A 313 -3.07 -21.26 -14.97
CA LEU A 313 -3.76 -22.51 -14.65
C LEU A 313 -4.26 -23.21 -15.93
N ILE A 314 -4.84 -22.46 -16.86
CA ILE A 314 -5.34 -23.00 -18.15
C ILE A 314 -4.17 -23.52 -19.00
N LEU A 315 -3.14 -22.69 -19.21
CA LEU A 315 -2.00 -23.05 -20.07
C LEU A 315 -1.18 -24.18 -19.46
N GLY A 316 -0.84 -24.09 -18.18
CA GLY A 316 -0.06 -25.11 -17.47
C GLY A 316 -0.85 -26.40 -17.25
N GLY A 317 -2.16 -26.32 -17.02
CA GLY A 317 -3.06 -27.47 -16.99
C GLY A 317 -3.13 -28.20 -18.32
N GLY A 318 -3.24 -27.45 -19.44
CA GLY A 318 -3.19 -28.03 -20.79
C GLY A 318 -1.85 -28.71 -21.09
N ALA A 319 -0.74 -28.07 -20.73
CA ALA A 319 0.59 -28.64 -20.95
C ALA A 319 0.84 -29.88 -20.06
N THR A 320 0.39 -29.87 -18.80
CA THR A 320 0.44 -31.03 -17.90
C THR A 320 -0.43 -32.18 -18.43
N GLY A 321 -1.65 -31.87 -18.87
CA GLY A 321 -2.55 -32.84 -19.51
C GLY A 321 -1.94 -33.47 -20.76
N GLY A 322 -1.29 -32.66 -21.60
CA GLY A 322 -0.53 -33.14 -22.76
C GLY A 322 0.62 -34.07 -22.38
N ALA A 323 1.39 -33.74 -21.34
CA ALA A 323 2.47 -34.60 -20.84
C ALA A 323 1.94 -35.95 -20.29
N VAL A 324 0.81 -35.92 -19.57
CA VAL A 324 0.12 -37.13 -19.11
C VAL A 324 -0.39 -37.96 -20.28
N LEU A 325 -0.96 -37.33 -21.31
CA LEU A 325 -1.41 -38.02 -22.51
C LEU A 325 -0.24 -38.71 -23.24
N LEU A 326 0.91 -38.04 -23.38
CA LEU A 326 2.12 -38.63 -23.95
C LEU A 326 2.61 -39.82 -23.11
N LEU A 327 2.56 -39.72 -21.78
CA LEU A 327 2.87 -40.83 -20.88
C LEU A 327 1.92 -42.03 -21.10
N LEU A 328 0.62 -41.79 -21.21
CA LEU A 328 -0.39 -42.82 -21.48
C LEU A 328 -0.16 -43.49 -22.85
N VAL A 329 0.12 -42.70 -23.89
CA VAL A 329 0.44 -43.20 -25.24
C VAL A 329 1.71 -44.05 -25.20
N ALA A 330 2.77 -43.59 -24.52
CA ALA A 330 3.99 -44.39 -24.35
C ALA A 330 3.68 -45.73 -23.65
N MET A 331 2.92 -45.73 -22.57
CA MET A 331 2.51 -46.96 -21.89
C MET A 331 1.69 -47.90 -22.78
N ALA A 332 0.79 -47.36 -23.61
CA ALA A 332 -0.03 -48.13 -24.53
C ALA A 332 0.80 -48.76 -25.66
N VAL A 333 1.67 -47.98 -26.31
CA VAL A 333 2.57 -48.44 -27.38
C VAL A 333 3.51 -49.55 -26.89
N PHE A 334 3.96 -49.45 -25.64
CA PHE A 334 4.89 -50.43 -25.08
C PHE A 334 4.25 -51.58 -24.28
N ARG A 335 2.91 -51.70 -24.30
CA ARG A 335 2.19 -52.83 -23.71
C ARG A 335 2.45 -54.07 -24.56
N LYS A 336 3.15 -55.08 -24.00
CA LYS A 336 3.38 -56.35 -24.70
C LYS A 336 2.02 -56.96 -25.11
N PRO A 337 1.85 -57.45 -26.35
CA PRO A 337 0.68 -58.25 -26.69
C PRO A 337 0.62 -59.43 -25.73
N LYS A 338 -0.55 -59.67 -25.14
CA LYS A 338 -0.76 -60.76 -24.16
C LYS A 338 -0.45 -62.08 -24.88
N PRO A 339 0.62 -62.81 -24.53
CA PRO A 339 0.91 -64.10 -25.16
C PRO A 339 -0.16 -65.08 -24.67
N GLY A 340 -1.06 -65.52 -25.57
CA GLY A 340 -2.05 -66.56 -25.26
C GLY A 340 -3.52 -66.20 -25.42
N ALA A 341 -3.93 -65.69 -26.59
CA ALA A 341 -5.33 -65.80 -27.06
C ALA A 341 -5.44 -66.65 -28.34
N GLY A 342 -4.42 -67.48 -28.64
CA GLY A 342 -4.48 -68.50 -29.67
C GLY A 342 -4.27 -69.86 -29.03
N GLY A 343 -5.36 -70.57 -28.72
CA GLY A 343 -5.27 -71.89 -28.11
C GLY A 343 -6.57 -72.43 -27.50
N ALA A 344 -7.68 -72.39 -28.24
CA ALA A 344 -8.84 -73.25 -27.99
C ALA A 344 -9.75 -73.30 -29.24
N SER A 345 -9.28 -73.94 -30.31
CA SER A 345 -10.17 -74.46 -31.36
C SER A 345 -9.46 -75.56 -32.14
N ALA A 346 -9.29 -76.72 -31.50
CA ALA A 346 -9.12 -77.98 -32.21
C ALA A 346 -9.62 -79.13 -31.33
N ALA A 347 -10.47 -79.96 -31.93
CA ALA A 347 -10.80 -81.35 -31.59
C ALA A 347 -11.75 -81.62 -30.41
N SER A 348 -13.04 -81.76 -30.72
CA SER A 348 -13.79 -82.94 -30.28
C SER A 348 -14.19 -83.75 -31.51
N GLU A 349 -13.36 -84.73 -31.82
CA GLU A 349 -13.69 -85.92 -32.61
C GLU A 349 -14.56 -86.85 -31.74
N GLY A 350 -15.65 -87.41 -32.29
CA GLY A 350 -16.55 -88.28 -31.52
C GLY A 350 -17.66 -88.94 -32.35
N ALA A 351 -17.28 -89.98 -33.10
CA ALA A 351 -18.03 -91.17 -33.51
C ALA A 351 -19.57 -91.18 -33.51
N ALA A 352 -20.17 -91.37 -34.70
CA ALA A 352 -21.02 -92.51 -35.10
C ALA A 352 -21.45 -92.36 -36.57
#